data_AF-A0AA46Y9M3-F1
#
_entry.id   AF-A0AA46Y9M3-F1
#
_cell.length_a   1.000
_cell.length_b   1.000
_cell.length_c   1.000
_cell.angle_alpha   90.00
_cell.angle_beta   90.00
_cell.angle_gamma   90.00
#
_symmetry.space_group_name_H-M   'P 1'
#
loop_
_entity.id
_entity.type
_entity.pdbx_description
1 polymer ?
#
loop_
_entity_poly.entity_id
_entity_poly.type
_entity_poly.pdbx_seq_one_letter_code
_entity_poly.pdbx_strand_id
1 'polypeptide(L)'
;MTDLLEASFREQAFPGEHGPLRGSDLTVVRRSRQTIESSDGHVYSIAPGAALQTADAFWYCVGPGPSGFLAIPVVTSGFGKAQVHWIVRPMIEGCMRVALQFDRKATRLAFGTQPAAR
;
A
#
# COMPACT_ATOMS: atom_id res chain seq x y z
N MET A 1 -5.96 -7.37 -11.90
CA MET A 1 -6.24 -6.29 -10.93
C MET A 1 -4.95 -5.68 -10.37
N THR A 2 -3.92 -6.49 -10.09
CA THR A 2 -2.61 -6.03 -9.61
C THR A 2 -1.98 -4.96 -10.50
N ASP A 3 -1.99 -5.14 -11.83
CA ASP A 3 -1.39 -4.16 -12.75
C ASP A 3 -2.10 -2.79 -12.73
N LEU A 4 -3.43 -2.78 -12.54
CA LEU A 4 -4.21 -1.54 -12.41
C LEU A 4 -3.91 -0.80 -11.10
N LEU A 5 -3.81 -1.55 -9.99
CA LEU A 5 -3.45 -1.01 -8.69
C LEU A 5 -2.03 -0.42 -8.73
N GLU A 6 -1.05 -1.14 -9.28
CA GLU A 6 0.32 -0.63 -9.40
C GLU A 6 0.42 0.60 -10.30
N ALA A 7 -0.26 0.61 -11.45
CA ALA A 7 -0.29 1.78 -12.33
C ALA A 7 -0.90 3.00 -11.61
N SER A 8 -2.06 2.84 -10.97
CA SER A 8 -2.72 3.93 -10.24
C SER A 8 -1.88 4.44 -9.05
N PHE A 9 -1.18 3.55 -8.35
CA PHE A 9 -0.29 3.93 -7.26
C PHE A 9 0.87 4.78 -7.76
N ARG A 10 1.51 4.41 -8.88
CA ARG A 10 2.65 5.15 -9.44
C ARG A 10 2.30 6.60 -9.78
N GLU A 11 1.05 6.85 -10.16
CA GLU A 11 0.53 8.19 -10.48
C GLU A 11 0.01 8.95 -9.26
N GLN A 12 -0.24 8.26 -8.14
CA GLN A 12 -0.75 8.87 -6.91
C GLN A 12 0.24 9.90 -6.34
N ALA A 13 -0.28 11.04 -5.88
CA ALA A 13 0.50 12.04 -5.17
C ALA A 13 0.53 11.77 -3.65
N PHE A 14 1.68 12.01 -3.04
CA PHE A 14 1.96 11.84 -1.63
C PHE A 14 2.47 13.16 -1.05
N PRO A 15 2.12 13.53 0.19
CA PRO A 15 2.65 14.74 0.80
C PRO A 15 4.14 14.54 1.13
N GLY A 16 5.01 15.45 0.71
CA GLY A 16 6.42 15.45 1.06
C GLY A 16 6.85 16.80 1.64
N GLU A 17 7.95 16.81 2.39
CA GLU A 17 8.49 18.01 3.05
C GLU A 17 8.85 19.13 2.05
N HIS A 18 9.37 18.74 0.88
CA HIS A 18 9.82 19.66 -0.17
C HIS A 18 8.80 19.80 -1.33
N GLY A 19 7.56 19.37 -1.11
CA GLY A 19 6.52 19.30 -2.13
C GLY A 19 5.99 17.88 -2.35
N PRO A 20 4.95 17.72 -3.19
CA PRO A 20 4.32 16.42 -3.40
C PRO A 20 5.26 15.44 -4.11
N LEU A 21 5.35 14.22 -3.56
CA LEU A 21 6.04 13.08 -4.18
C LEU A 21 5.05 12.29 -5.04
N ARG A 22 5.53 11.59 -6.07
CA ARG A 22 4.73 10.60 -6.79
C ARG A 22 4.97 9.21 -6.25
N GLY A 23 4.00 8.31 -6.40
CA GLY A 23 4.18 6.90 -6.02
C GLY A 23 5.33 6.23 -6.78
N SER A 24 5.67 6.71 -7.99
CA SER A 24 6.88 6.29 -8.72
C SER A 24 8.19 6.60 -8.00
N ASP A 25 8.17 7.60 -7.11
CA ASP A 25 9.34 8.04 -6.34
C ASP A 25 9.44 7.27 -5.01
N LEU A 26 8.46 6.41 -4.71
CA LEU A 26 8.38 5.62 -3.48
C LEU A 26 8.79 4.17 -3.70
N THR A 27 9.42 3.60 -2.68
CA THR A 27 9.66 2.16 -2.58
C THR A 27 8.56 1.52 -1.73
N VAL A 28 7.80 0.60 -2.33
CA VAL A 28 6.83 -0.23 -1.60
C VAL A 28 7.58 -1.33 -0.85
N VAL A 29 7.66 -1.22 0.47
CA VAL A 29 8.45 -2.14 1.31
C VAL A 29 7.65 -3.35 1.77
N ARG A 30 6.32 -3.22 1.86
CA ARG A 30 5.42 -4.32 2.21
C ARG A 30 4.02 -4.08 1.65
N ARG A 31 3.46 -5.11 1.03
CA ARG A 31 2.05 -5.17 0.63
C ARG A 31 1.31 -6.08 1.60
N SER A 32 0.33 -5.55 2.30
CA SER A 32 -0.58 -6.33 3.13
C SER A 32 -1.71 -6.85 2.27
N ARG A 33 -1.97 -8.15 2.37
CA ARG A 33 -3.05 -8.83 1.66
C ARG A 33 -4.12 -9.20 2.66
N GLN A 34 -5.36 -8.81 2.40
CA GLN A 34 -6.49 -9.37 3.11
C GLN A 34 -7.25 -10.31 2.18
N THR A 35 -7.50 -11.50 2.70
CA THR A 35 -8.49 -12.41 2.14
C THR A 35 -9.85 -11.80 2.46
N ILE A 36 -10.52 -11.25 1.44
CA ILE A 36 -11.88 -10.76 1.61
C ILE A 36 -12.78 -12.00 1.55
N GLU A 37 -13.26 -12.46 2.69
CA GLU A 37 -14.41 -13.36 2.71
C GLU A 37 -15.62 -12.55 2.25
N SER A 38 -16.25 -13.00 1.17
CA SER A 38 -17.46 -12.38 0.63
C SER A 38 -18.63 -12.69 1.56
N SER A 39 -18.71 -11.99 2.68
CA SER A 39 -19.89 -11.99 3.54
C SER A 39 -20.99 -11.21 2.83
N ASP A 40 -22.13 -11.85 2.59
CA ASP A 40 -23.31 -11.24 2.01
C ASP A 40 -23.62 -9.87 2.64
N GLY A 41 -23.62 -8.84 1.78
CA GLY A 41 -23.98 -7.47 2.16
C GLY A 41 -22.93 -6.44 1.77
N HIS A 42 -22.95 -6.01 0.50
CA HIS A 42 -22.25 -4.83 -0.03
C HIS A 42 -20.72 -4.89 -0.21
N VAL A 43 -20.22 -5.88 -0.95
CA VAL A 43 -19.11 -5.65 -1.89
C VAL A 43 -19.38 -6.47 -3.14
N TYR A 44 -19.50 -5.81 -4.30
CA TYR A 44 -19.82 -6.47 -5.57
C TYR A 44 -18.78 -7.55 -5.90
N SER A 45 -19.19 -8.81 -5.75
CA SER A 45 -18.53 -9.99 -6.29
C SER A 45 -18.45 -9.84 -7.81
N ILE A 46 -17.23 -9.80 -8.36
CA ILE A 46 -17.03 -9.92 -9.81
C ILE A 46 -17.16 -11.41 -10.15
N ALA A 47 -18.35 -11.79 -10.63
CA ALA A 47 -18.75 -13.05 -11.28
C ALA A 47 -18.93 -14.33 -10.41
N PRO A 48 -19.92 -15.20 -10.74
CA PRO A 48 -20.12 -16.48 -10.06
C PRO A 48 -18.96 -17.43 -10.40
N GLY A 49 -18.28 -17.95 -9.38
CA GLY A 49 -17.10 -18.82 -9.52
C GLY A 49 -15.77 -18.15 -9.15
N ALA A 50 -15.78 -16.91 -8.64
CA ALA A 50 -14.57 -16.22 -8.21
C ALA A 50 -13.97 -16.87 -6.95
N ALA A 51 -12.89 -17.62 -7.16
CA ALA A 51 -11.96 -18.03 -6.10
C ALA A 51 -11.63 -16.82 -5.20
N LEU A 52 -11.51 -17.06 -3.88
CA LEU A 52 -11.14 -16.08 -2.87
C LEU A 52 -10.16 -15.03 -3.43
N GLN A 53 -10.66 -13.83 -3.74
CA GLN A 53 -9.81 -12.78 -4.28
C GLN A 53 -9.05 -12.15 -3.11
N THR A 54 -7.79 -12.52 -2.98
CA THR A 54 -6.86 -11.82 -2.10
C THR A 54 -6.54 -10.46 -2.73
N ALA A 55 -7.16 -9.39 -2.21
CA ALA A 55 -6.81 -8.02 -2.60
C ALA A 55 -5.71 -7.48 -1.67
N ASP A 56 -4.79 -6.69 -2.21
CA ASP A 56 -3.89 -5.93 -1.35
C ASP A 56 -4.73 -4.89 -0.57
N ALA A 57 -4.78 -5.04 0.76
CA ALA A 57 -5.58 -4.18 1.62
C ALA A 57 -4.90 -2.83 1.89
N PHE A 58 -3.56 -2.81 1.96
CA PHE A 58 -2.77 -1.59 2.14
C PHE A 58 -1.28 -1.83 1.90
N TRP A 59 -0.56 -0.79 1.52
CA TRP A 59 0.87 -0.82 1.22
C TRP A 59 1.64 0.12 2.17
N TYR A 60 2.76 -0.36 2.69
CA TYR A 60 3.76 0.47 3.37
C TYR A 60 4.79 0.93 2.35
N CYS A 61 5.06 2.23 2.33
CA CYS A 61 5.92 2.86 1.33
C CYS A 61 6.91 3.80 2.02
N VAL A 62 8.12 3.88 1.49
CA VAL A 62 9.14 4.85 1.90
C VAL A 62 9.58 5.68 0.70
N GLY A 63 9.69 6.99 0.89
CA GLY A 63 10.21 7.93 -0.10
C GLY A 63 11.62 8.42 0.25
N PRO A 64 12.17 9.36 -0.52
CA PRO A 64 13.42 10.02 -0.18
C PRO A 64 13.35 10.72 1.19
N GLY A 65 14.45 10.64 1.95
CA GLY A 65 14.53 11.18 3.31
C GLY A 65 13.65 10.45 4.32
N PRO A 66 13.26 11.08 5.44
CA PRO A 66 12.44 10.46 6.49
C PRO A 66 10.94 10.43 6.13
N SER A 67 10.61 10.02 4.91
CA SER A 67 9.24 10.04 4.38
C SER A 67 8.63 8.64 4.36
N GLY A 68 7.79 8.30 5.34
CA GLY A 68 7.05 7.04 5.39
C GLY A 68 5.55 7.24 5.12
N PHE A 69 4.91 6.27 4.46
CA PHE A 69 3.48 6.31 4.17
C PHE A 69 2.79 4.94 4.32
N LEU A 70 1.54 4.99 4.75
CA LEU A 70 0.55 3.92 4.58
C LEU A 70 -0.42 4.34 3.48
N ALA A 71 -0.51 3.52 2.42
CA ALA A 71 -1.39 3.74 1.29
C ALA A 71 -2.48 2.66 1.24
N ILE A 72 -3.75 3.06 1.25
CA ILE A 72 -4.90 2.16 1.28
C ILE A 72 -5.67 2.35 -0.03
N PRO A 73 -5.74 1.32 -0.91
CA PRO A 73 -6.52 1.40 -2.13
C PRO A 73 -8.01 1.29 -1.83
N VAL A 74 -8.80 2.19 -2.40
CA VAL A 74 -10.26 2.14 -2.45
C VAL A 74 -10.64 1.91 -3.90
N VAL A 75 -11.14 0.71 -4.20
CA VAL A 75 -11.59 0.33 -5.55
C VAL A 75 -13.09 0.51 -5.63
N THR A 76 -13.55 1.39 -6.51
CA THR A 76 -14.95 1.56 -6.84
C THR A 76 -15.22 0.95 -8.23
N SER A 77 -16.32 0.21 -8.36
CA SER A 77 -16.75 -0.34 -9.65
C SER A 77 -18.13 0.21 -10.01
N GLY A 78 -18.28 0.71 -11.23
CA GLY A 78 -19.54 1.28 -11.72
C GLY A 78 -19.54 1.40 -13.24
N PHE A 79 -20.68 1.11 -13.89
CA PHE A 79 -20.89 1.19 -15.34
C PHE A 79 -19.76 0.57 -16.20
N GLY A 80 -19.29 -0.62 -15.81
CA GLY A 80 -18.25 -1.35 -16.55
C GLY A 80 -16.82 -0.79 -16.42
N LYS A 81 -16.59 0.18 -15.52
CA LYS A 81 -15.26 0.72 -15.22
C LYS A 81 -14.90 0.51 -13.75
N ALA A 82 -13.66 0.12 -13.50
CA ALA A 82 -13.06 0.13 -12.17
C ALA A 82 -12.23 1.41 -12.01
N GLN A 83 -12.42 2.12 -10.91
CA GLN A 83 -11.62 3.27 -10.52
C GLN A 83 -10.90 2.95 -9.20
N VAL A 84 -9.67 3.43 -9.08
CA VAL A 84 -8.87 3.27 -7.87
C VAL A 84 -8.57 4.65 -7.33
N HIS A 85 -8.91 4.86 -6.05
CA HIS A 85 -8.51 6.04 -5.29
C HIS A 85 -7.66 5.60 -4.10
N TRP A 86 -6.73 6.43 -3.67
CA TRP A 86 -5.82 6.08 -2.57
C TRP A 86 -6.03 6.99 -1.36
N ILE A 87 -6.20 6.38 -0.20
CA ILE A 87 -6.07 7.07 1.08
C ILE A 87 -4.61 6.99 1.50
N VAL A 88 -3.96 8.14 1.64
CA VAL A 88 -2.55 8.24 2.03
C VAL A 88 -2.44 8.79 3.45
N ARG A 89 -1.70 8.09 4.31
CA ARG A 89 -1.38 8.52 5.67
C ARG A 89 0.15 8.64 5.83
N PRO A 90 0.68 9.84 6.12
CA PRO A 90 2.07 9.98 6.53
C PRO A 90 2.34 9.18 7.80
N MET A 91 3.53 8.60 7.89
CA MET A 91 4.00 7.83 9.02
C MET A 91 5.35 8.37 9.47
N ILE A 92 5.47 8.62 10.77
CA ILE A 92 6.78 8.84 11.39
C ILE A 92 7.57 7.52 11.44
N GLU A 93 8.89 7.62 11.47
CA GLU A 93 9.80 6.47 11.47
C GLU A 93 9.47 5.43 12.56
N GLY A 94 9.19 5.89 13.79
CA GLY A 94 8.85 4.99 14.91
C GLY A 94 7.63 4.11 14.63
N CYS A 95 6.57 4.67 14.05
CA CYS A 95 5.38 3.91 13.65
C CYS A 95 5.70 2.90 12.54
N MET A 96 6.53 3.29 11.57
CA MET A 96 6.95 2.40 10.48
C MET A 96 7.80 1.24 11.01
N ARG A 97 8.72 1.50 11.94
CA ARG A 97 9.53 0.45 12.59
C ARG A 97 8.66 -0.57 13.32
N VAL A 98 7.68 -0.11 14.10
CA VAL A 98 6.74 -1.01 14.82
C VAL A 98 5.92 -1.84 13.82
N ALA A 99 5.41 -1.23 12.74
CA ALA A 99 4.62 -1.94 11.73
C ALA A 99 5.42 -3.02 10.97
N LEU A 100 6.74 -2.83 10.83
CA LEU A 100 7.62 -3.73 10.09
C LEU A 100 8.45 -4.66 10.99
N GLN A 101 8.35 -4.56 12.32
CA GLN A 101 9.28 -5.20 13.27
C GLN A 101 9.44 -6.72 13.11
N PHE A 102 8.43 -7.41 12.59
CA PHE A 102 8.45 -8.85 12.33
C PHE A 102 8.75 -9.23 10.86
N ASP A 103 8.87 -8.23 9.97
CA ASP A 103 9.25 -8.40 8.58
C ASP A 103 10.67 -7.84 8.36
N ARG A 104 11.66 -8.71 8.54
CA ARG A 104 13.09 -8.35 8.40
C ARG A 104 13.41 -7.81 7.01
N LYS A 105 12.75 -8.32 5.96
CA LYS A 105 12.99 -7.89 4.58
C LYS A 105 12.45 -6.47 4.39
N ALA A 106 11.21 -6.21 4.78
CA ALA A 106 10.61 -4.89 4.70
C ALA A 106 11.36 -3.87 5.56
N THR A 107 11.76 -4.25 6.77
CA THR A 107 12.58 -3.40 7.66
C THR A 107 13.90 -3.00 6.99
N ARG A 108 14.60 -3.95 6.37
CA ARG A 108 15.85 -3.67 5.66
C ARG A 108 15.65 -2.78 4.43
N LEU A 109 14.54 -2.95 3.72
CA LEU A 109 14.19 -2.09 2.59
C LEU A 109 13.83 -0.68 3.04
N ALA A 110 13.16 -0.53 4.19
CA ALA A 110 12.72 0.75 4.72
C ALA A 110 13.86 1.58 5.35
N PHE A 111 14.78 0.93 6.08
CA PHE A 111 15.78 1.63 6.92
C PHE A 111 17.23 1.24 6.61
N GLY A 112 17.46 0.37 5.63
CA GLY A 112 18.79 -0.17 5.34
C GLY A 112 19.24 -1.22 6.35
N THR A 113 20.55 -1.52 6.34
CA THR A 113 21.16 -2.45 7.30
C THR A 113 21.63 -1.62 8.49
N GLN A 114 20.90 -1.65 9.61
CA GLN A 114 21.42 -1.03 10.84
C GLN A 114 22.69 -1.78 11.26
N PRO A 115 23.82 -1.10 11.56
CA PRO A 115 24.88 -1.76 12.29
C PRO A 115 24.28 -2.23 13.61
N ALA A 116 24.52 -3.49 13.97
CA ALA A 116 24.14 -3.99 15.28
C ALA A 116 24.69 -3.02 16.33
N ALA A 117 23.81 -2.47 17.17
CA ALA A 117 24.23 -1.73 18.34
C ALA A 117 25.11 -2.70 19.16
N ARG A 118 26.37 -2.30 19.36
CA ARG A 118 27.30 -2.95 20.28
C ARG A 118 26.95 -2.59 21.72
#